data_AF-A0A3E2B5U1-F1
#
_entry.id   AF-A0A3E2B5U1-F1
#
_cell.length_a   1.000
_cell.length_b   1.000
_cell.length_c   1.000
_cell.angle_alpha   90.00
_cell.angle_beta   90.00
_cell.angle_gamma   90.00
#
_symmetry.space_group_name_H-M   'P 1'
#
loop_
_entity.id
_entity.type
_entity.pdbx_description
1 polymer ?
#
loop_
_entity_poly.entity_id
_entity_poly.type
_entity_poly.pdbx_seq_one_letter_code
_entity_poly.pdbx_strand_id
1 'polypeptide(L)'
;MKKRIFKIILSCLVLTFIYFLLDINDLPASIGIQSENINWDIASIIISNIVVVCLYLITFNELDHRSIEKDKNQREVALLLLSKTYGECRESVEVFDYPGAAKHAAEKCDLSKMIHEDKQLQYYLDFPFEFHEQIVEFASSGIISKKEFSDYLDLREAFRKHINIRIMSFDREELPNSTKNEFLETYERVTSFLNRGEK
;
A
#
# COMPACT_ATOMS: atom_id res chain seq x y z
N MET A 1 10.22 -7.39 16.31
CA MET A 1 11.14 -7.36 17.49
C MET A 1 12.50 -6.82 17.06
N LYS A 2 13.12 -5.82 17.73
CA LYS A 2 14.45 -5.32 17.31
C LYS A 2 15.40 -6.53 17.20
N LYS A 3 16.07 -6.72 16.05
CA LYS A 3 17.03 -7.83 15.79
C LYS A 3 18.00 -8.07 16.95
N ARG A 4 18.32 -7.02 17.71
CA ARG A 4 19.15 -7.04 18.92
C ARG A 4 18.56 -7.83 20.09
N ILE A 5 17.26 -7.72 20.37
CA ILE A 5 16.58 -8.42 21.47
C ILE A 5 16.49 -9.92 21.17
N PHE A 6 16.16 -10.28 19.92
CA PHE A 6 16.13 -11.68 19.48
C PHE A 6 17.50 -12.36 19.64
N LYS A 7 18.59 -11.67 19.26
CA LYS A 7 19.96 -12.18 19.45
C LYS A 7 20.31 -12.40 20.92
N ILE A 8 19.86 -11.52 21.81
CA ILE A 8 20.09 -11.68 23.26
C ILE A 8 19.36 -12.91 23.79
N ILE A 9 18.07 -13.09 23.44
CA ILE A 9 17.29 -14.25 23.89
C ILE A 9 17.90 -15.56 23.36
N LEU A 10 18.28 -15.59 22.08
CA LEU A 10 18.94 -16.74 21.48
C LEU A 10 20.28 -17.05 22.17
N SER A 11 21.07 -16.04 22.51
CA SER A 11 22.33 -16.22 23.23
C SER A 11 22.11 -16.76 24.65
N CYS A 12 21.09 -16.28 25.37
CA CYS A 12 20.75 -16.81 26.68
C CYS A 12 20.34 -18.27 26.60
N LEU A 13 19.51 -18.65 25.62
CA LEU A 13 19.09 -20.04 25.39
C LEU A 13 20.27 -20.98 25.13
N VAL A 14 21.21 -20.56 24.27
CA VAL A 14 22.42 -21.34 23.97
C VAL A 14 23.27 -21.53 25.23
N LEU A 15 23.45 -20.48 26.04
CA LEU A 15 24.19 -20.56 27.30
C LEU A 15 23.52 -21.51 28.30
N THR A 16 22.19 -21.47 28.42
CA THR A 16 21.45 -22.40 29.29
C THR A 16 21.60 -23.84 28.81
N PHE A 17 21.55 -24.08 27.50
CA PHE A 17 21.74 -25.41 26.92
C PHE A 17 23.16 -25.95 27.17
N ILE A 18 24.19 -25.12 26.99
CA ILE A 18 25.58 -25.47 27.30
C ILE A 18 25.74 -25.84 28.78
N TYR A 19 25.13 -25.07 29.68
CA TYR A 19 25.16 -25.35 31.11
C TYR A 19 24.56 -26.72 31.45
N PHE A 20 23.39 -27.06 30.88
CA PHE A 20 22.78 -28.38 31.05
C PHE A 20 23.65 -29.53 30.53
N LEU A 21 24.31 -29.35 29.38
CA LEU A 21 25.20 -30.38 28.83
C LEU A 21 26.45 -30.60 29.69
N LEU A 22 26.97 -29.55 30.32
CA LEU A 22 28.11 -29.66 31.23
C LEU A 22 27.74 -30.41 32.51
N ASP A 23 26.55 -30.17 33.04
CA ASP A 23 26.04 -30.82 34.26
C ASP A 23 25.74 -32.31 34.03
N ILE A 24 25.01 -32.68 32.97
CA ILE A 24 24.66 -34.09 32.67
C ILE A 24 25.90 -34.98 32.48
N ASN A 25 26.99 -34.43 31.95
CA ASN A 25 28.22 -35.18 31.71
C ASN A 25 29.17 -35.20 32.93
N ASP A 26 28.76 -34.64 34.08
CA ASP A 26 29.59 -34.46 35.28
C ASP A 26 30.97 -33.84 34.97
N LEU A 27 31.03 -33.05 33.89
CA LEU A 27 32.29 -32.55 33.35
C LEU A 27 33.03 -31.67 34.38
N PRO A 28 32.38 -30.76 35.12
CA PRO A 28 33.03 -29.98 36.17
C PRO A 28 33.62 -30.84 37.30
N ALA A 29 32.91 -31.90 37.70
CA ALA A 29 33.40 -32.85 38.70
C ALA A 29 34.62 -33.62 38.19
N SER A 30 34.66 -33.97 36.90
CA SER A 30 35.80 -34.59 36.22
C SER A 30 37.08 -33.74 36.20
N ILE A 31 36.98 -32.40 36.26
CA ILE A 31 38.12 -31.47 36.36
C ILE A 31 38.37 -30.97 37.79
N GLY A 32 37.74 -31.59 38.80
CA GLY A 32 38.00 -31.31 40.23
C GLY A 32 37.24 -30.11 40.81
N ILE A 33 36.25 -29.58 40.10
CA ILE A 33 35.35 -28.54 40.59
C ILE A 33 34.19 -29.23 41.31
N GLN A 34 34.01 -28.97 42.61
CA GLN A 34 32.85 -29.49 43.34
C GLN A 34 31.58 -28.82 42.81
N SER A 35 30.71 -29.63 42.20
CA SER A 35 29.43 -29.23 41.65
C SER A 35 28.33 -29.96 42.40
N GLU A 36 27.27 -29.26 42.81
CA GLU A 36 26.03 -29.88 43.26
C GLU A 36 25.14 -30.15 42.03
N ASN A 37 24.57 -31.35 41.94
CA ASN A 37 23.72 -31.74 40.81
C ASN A 37 22.48 -30.82 40.71
N ILE A 38 22.10 -30.47 39.49
CA ILE A 38 20.90 -29.65 39.25
C ILE A 38 19.65 -30.32 39.84
N ASN A 39 18.82 -29.52 40.52
CA ASN A 39 17.48 -29.94 40.91
C ASN A 39 16.60 -30.05 39.65
N TRP A 40 16.27 -31.29 39.29
CA TRP A 40 15.46 -31.62 38.11
C TRP A 40 14.05 -31.00 38.12
N ASP A 41 13.48 -30.69 39.28
CA ASP A 41 12.18 -29.98 39.36
C ASP A 41 12.31 -28.53 38.91
N ILE A 42 13.38 -27.85 39.33
CA ILE A 42 13.69 -26.46 38.92
C ILE A 42 14.06 -26.44 37.43
N ALA A 43 14.86 -27.41 36.98
CA ALA A 43 15.20 -27.59 35.57
C ALA A 43 13.95 -27.73 34.70
N SER A 44 13.00 -28.58 35.11
CA SER A 44 11.74 -28.81 34.40
C SER A 44 10.92 -27.52 34.25
N ILE A 45 10.85 -26.70 35.30
CA ILE A 45 10.17 -25.39 35.27
C ILE A 45 10.87 -24.43 34.29
N ILE A 46 12.20 -24.37 34.31
CA ILE A 46 12.98 -23.48 33.43
C ILE A 46 12.81 -23.92 31.96
N ILE A 47 12.96 -25.21 31.68
CA ILE A 47 12.80 -25.78 30.32
C ILE A 47 11.39 -25.51 29.81
N SER A 48 10.36 -25.74 30.63
CA SER A 48 8.96 -25.49 30.24
C SER A 48 8.74 -24.02 29.86
N ASN A 49 9.26 -23.08 30.64
CA ASN A 49 9.17 -21.65 30.32
C ASN A 49 9.97 -21.28 29.07
N ILE A 50 11.16 -21.87 28.88
CA ILE A 50 11.96 -21.71 27.67
C ILE A 50 11.18 -22.13 26.43
N VAL A 51 10.52 -23.29 26.47
CA VAL A 51 9.71 -23.80 25.35
C VAL A 51 8.58 -22.82 25.02
N VAL A 52 7.87 -22.30 26.03
CA VAL A 52 6.81 -21.30 25.85
C VAL A 52 7.35 -20.02 25.20
N VAL A 53 8.49 -19.51 25.66
CA VAL A 53 9.14 -18.33 25.09
C VAL A 53 9.57 -18.58 23.64
N CYS A 54 10.19 -19.73 23.34
CA CYS A 54 10.60 -20.09 22.00
C CYS A 54 9.40 -20.15 21.03
N LEU A 55 8.31 -20.82 21.43
CA LEU A 55 7.08 -20.87 20.64
C LEU A 55 6.52 -19.47 20.38
N TYR A 56 6.45 -18.63 21.41
CA TYR A 56 6.01 -17.24 21.27
C TYR A 56 6.87 -16.47 20.25
N LEU A 57 8.20 -16.59 20.31
CA LEU A 57 9.10 -15.89 19.38
C LEU A 57 8.94 -16.37 17.94
N ILE A 58 8.80 -17.68 17.73
CA ILE A 58 8.58 -18.28 16.40
C ILE A 58 7.25 -17.78 15.84
N THR A 59 6.16 -17.90 16.60
CA THR A 59 4.84 -17.43 16.19
C THR A 59 4.84 -15.94 15.91
N PHE A 60 5.45 -15.13 16.77
CA PHE A 60 5.58 -13.70 16.56
C PHE A 60 6.31 -13.38 15.25
N ASN A 61 7.45 -14.04 14.99
CA ASN A 61 8.24 -13.78 13.79
C ASN A 61 7.51 -14.20 12.51
N GLU A 62 6.81 -15.33 12.54
CA GLU A 62 5.98 -15.81 11.42
C GLU A 62 4.82 -14.84 11.14
N LEU A 63 4.13 -14.38 12.20
CA LEU A 63 3.04 -13.41 12.07
C LEU A 63 3.53 -12.05 11.56
N ASP A 64 4.66 -11.56 12.09
CA ASP A 64 5.28 -10.29 11.69
C ASP A 64 5.70 -10.36 10.21
N HIS A 65 6.29 -11.46 9.77
CA HIS A 65 6.67 -11.66 8.37
C HIS A 65 5.46 -11.66 7.44
N ARG A 66 4.41 -12.43 7.76
CA ARG A 66 3.16 -12.45 6.98
C ARG A 66 2.48 -11.09 6.94
N SER A 67 2.51 -10.35 8.05
CA SER A 67 1.95 -8.99 8.10
C SER A 67 2.71 -8.06 7.15
N ILE A 68 4.04 -8.08 7.17
CA ILE A 68 4.88 -7.28 6.29
C ILE A 68 4.63 -7.61 4.81
N GLU A 69 4.53 -8.89 4.47
CA GLU A 69 4.23 -9.32 3.10
C GLU A 69 2.85 -8.87 2.65
N LYS A 70 1.84 -9.01 3.53
CA LYS A 70 0.49 -8.52 3.27
C LYS A 70 0.46 -7.01 3.03
N ASP A 71 1.11 -6.24 3.89
CA ASP A 71 1.17 -4.78 3.77
C ASP A 71 1.87 -4.35 2.47
N LYS A 72 2.96 -5.05 2.10
CA LYS A 72 3.65 -4.83 0.83
C LYS A 72 2.75 -5.13 -0.37
N ASN A 73 2.05 -6.26 -0.36
CA ASN A 73 1.13 -6.61 -1.42
C ASN A 73 -0.04 -5.60 -1.54
N GLN A 74 -0.62 -5.19 -0.41
CA GLN A 74 -1.65 -4.15 -0.40
C GLN A 74 -1.15 -2.82 -0.98
N ARG A 75 0.10 -2.45 -0.66
CA ARG A 75 0.76 -1.28 -1.25
C ARG A 75 0.93 -1.40 -2.75
N GLU A 76 1.40 -2.53 -3.26
CA GLU A 76 1.56 -2.78 -4.69
C GLU A 76 0.21 -2.74 -5.43
N VAL A 77 -0.83 -3.35 -4.86
CA VAL A 77 -2.20 -3.26 -5.40
C VAL A 77 -2.68 -1.81 -5.44
N ALA A 78 -2.48 -1.03 -4.38
CA ALA A 78 -2.89 0.37 -4.37
C ALA A 78 -2.19 1.20 -5.44
N LEU A 79 -0.88 1.00 -5.64
CA LEU A 79 -0.11 1.67 -6.69
C LEU A 79 -0.56 1.25 -8.10
N LEU A 80 -0.91 -0.03 -8.29
CA LEU A 80 -1.46 -0.52 -9.55
C LEU A 80 -2.81 0.16 -9.87
N LEU A 81 -3.72 0.26 -8.89
CA LEU A 81 -5.02 0.90 -9.11
C LEU A 81 -4.88 2.41 -9.40
N LEU A 82 -3.97 3.11 -8.71
CA LEU A 82 -3.65 4.51 -9.01
C LEU A 82 -3.11 4.65 -10.43
N SER A 83 -2.14 3.83 -10.80
CA SER A 83 -1.55 3.84 -12.15
C SER A 83 -2.59 3.58 -13.24
N LYS A 84 -3.46 2.58 -13.05
CA LYS A 84 -4.54 2.27 -13.98
C LYS A 84 -5.53 3.43 -14.12
N THR A 85 -5.97 4.00 -12.99
CA THR A 85 -6.87 5.17 -12.97
C THR A 85 -6.25 6.35 -13.73
N TYR A 86 -4.96 6.62 -13.51
CA TYR A 86 -4.26 7.71 -14.19
C TYR A 86 -4.15 7.45 -15.70
N GLY A 87 -3.82 6.22 -16.09
CA GLY A 87 -3.80 5.79 -17.49
C GLY A 87 -5.15 6.00 -18.17
N GLU A 88 -6.24 5.56 -17.53
CA GLU A 88 -7.60 5.75 -18.04
C GLU A 88 -7.93 7.24 -18.18
N CYS A 89 -7.60 8.09 -17.21
CA CYS A 89 -7.78 9.54 -17.34
C CYS A 89 -7.08 10.09 -18.60
N ARG A 90 -5.82 9.70 -18.84
CA ARG A 90 -5.06 10.17 -19.99
C ARG A 90 -5.65 9.71 -21.32
N GLU A 91 -5.93 8.41 -21.44
CA GLU A 91 -6.54 7.83 -22.64
C GLU A 91 -7.88 8.51 -22.95
N SER A 92 -8.67 8.78 -21.91
CA SER A 92 -9.94 9.48 -22.02
C SER A 92 -9.78 10.90 -22.56
N VAL A 93 -8.84 11.67 -22.03
CA VAL A 93 -8.54 13.02 -22.55
C VAL A 93 -8.15 12.96 -24.02
N GLU A 94 -7.28 12.01 -24.41
CA GLU A 94 -6.86 11.81 -25.80
C GLU A 94 -8.05 11.45 -26.72
N VAL A 95 -9.01 10.65 -26.24
CA VAL A 95 -10.24 10.34 -26.98
C VAL A 95 -11.12 11.58 -27.15
N PHE A 96 -11.33 12.35 -26.09
CA PHE A 96 -12.17 13.55 -26.12
C PHE A 96 -11.53 14.74 -26.86
N ASP A 97 -10.22 14.71 -27.07
CA ASP A 97 -9.53 15.65 -27.97
C ASP A 97 -10.00 15.50 -29.41
N TYR A 98 -10.39 14.30 -29.84
CA TYR A 98 -10.95 14.09 -31.17
C TYR A 98 -12.28 14.88 -31.31
N PRO A 99 -12.38 15.85 -32.25
CA PRO A 99 -13.56 16.73 -32.33
C PRO A 99 -14.89 16.00 -32.48
N GLY A 100 -14.90 14.86 -33.18
CA GLY A 100 -16.09 14.03 -33.33
C GLY A 100 -16.56 13.37 -32.03
N ALA A 101 -15.64 13.04 -31.11
CA ALA A 101 -15.96 12.37 -29.86
C ALA A 101 -16.64 13.32 -28.88
N ALA A 102 -16.11 14.53 -28.71
CA ALA A 102 -16.69 15.56 -27.84
C ALA A 102 -18.10 15.95 -28.31
N LYS A 103 -18.29 16.13 -29.63
CA LYS A 103 -19.61 16.42 -30.21
C LYS A 103 -20.61 15.29 -29.98
N HIS A 104 -20.21 14.05 -30.25
CA HIS A 104 -21.07 12.87 -30.05
C HIS A 104 -21.45 12.66 -28.58
N ALA A 105 -20.53 12.96 -27.66
CA ALA A 105 -20.82 12.93 -26.23
C ALA A 105 -21.83 14.03 -25.86
N ALA A 106 -21.63 15.26 -26.35
CA ALA A 106 -22.55 16.38 -26.10
C ALA A 106 -23.97 16.10 -26.60
N GLU A 107 -24.13 15.45 -27.76
CA GLU A 107 -25.44 15.06 -28.33
C GLU A 107 -26.19 14.04 -27.45
N LYS A 108 -25.49 13.29 -26.60
CA LYS A 108 -26.08 12.32 -25.67
C LYS A 108 -26.36 12.91 -24.28
N CYS A 109 -25.80 14.07 -23.98
CA CYS A 109 -25.95 14.76 -22.72
C CYS A 109 -27.12 15.76 -22.79
N ASP A 110 -27.80 15.94 -21.66
CA ASP A 110 -28.76 17.03 -21.47
C ASP A 110 -28.04 18.20 -20.80
N LEU A 111 -27.35 19.01 -21.62
CA LEU A 111 -26.52 20.14 -21.17
C LEU A 111 -27.32 21.27 -20.50
N SER A 112 -28.66 21.16 -20.45
CA SER A 112 -29.52 22.10 -19.73
C SER A 112 -29.64 21.78 -18.24
N LYS A 113 -29.27 20.56 -17.84
CA LYS A 113 -29.37 20.05 -16.46
C LYS A 113 -28.08 20.26 -15.68
N MET A 114 -28.20 20.18 -14.35
CA MET A 114 -27.02 20.11 -13.49
C MET A 114 -26.28 18.78 -13.71
N ILE A 115 -24.96 18.76 -13.47
CA ILE A 115 -24.11 17.57 -13.72
C ILE A 115 -24.67 16.29 -13.07
N HIS A 116 -25.20 16.39 -11.84
CA HIS A 116 -25.71 15.23 -11.09
C HIS A 116 -27.10 14.75 -11.56
N GLU A 117 -27.78 15.53 -12.40
CA GLU A 117 -29.08 15.19 -12.97
C GLU A 117 -28.93 14.56 -14.37
N ASP A 118 -27.81 14.83 -15.05
CA ASP A 118 -27.42 14.20 -16.30
C ASP A 118 -26.52 12.98 -16.06
N LYS A 119 -27.14 11.80 -16.05
CA LYS A 119 -26.43 10.52 -15.87
C LYS A 119 -25.37 10.26 -16.94
N GLN A 120 -25.56 10.78 -18.15
CA GLN A 120 -24.63 10.55 -19.25
C GLN A 120 -23.39 11.42 -19.07
N LEU A 121 -23.57 12.70 -18.72
CA LEU A 121 -22.47 13.57 -18.36
C LEU A 121 -21.73 13.05 -17.13
N GLN A 122 -22.46 12.65 -16.09
CA GLN A 122 -21.87 12.06 -14.89
C GLN A 122 -21.03 10.81 -15.21
N TYR A 123 -21.52 9.92 -16.07
CA TYR A 123 -20.76 8.76 -16.53
C TYR A 123 -19.42 9.16 -17.15
N TYR A 124 -19.40 10.15 -18.05
CA TYR A 124 -18.16 10.61 -18.68
C TYR A 124 -17.16 11.23 -17.69
N LEU A 125 -17.65 11.82 -16.60
CA LEU A 125 -16.81 12.42 -15.57
C LEU A 125 -16.27 11.41 -14.56
N ASP A 126 -16.98 10.29 -14.35
CA ASP A 126 -16.69 9.34 -13.28
C ASP A 126 -16.07 8.01 -13.78
N PHE A 127 -16.17 7.67 -15.08
CA PHE A 127 -15.74 6.34 -15.56
C PHE A 127 -14.28 5.95 -15.32
N PRO A 128 -13.26 6.84 -15.38
CA PRO A 128 -11.88 6.44 -15.09
C PRO A 128 -11.64 6.18 -13.59
N PHE A 129 -12.64 6.47 -12.75
CA PHE A 129 -12.56 6.35 -11.30
C PHE A 129 -13.34 5.14 -10.79
N GLU A 130 -13.37 4.05 -11.57
CA GLU A 130 -13.96 2.76 -11.18
C GLU A 130 -13.46 2.31 -9.80
N PHE A 131 -12.18 2.55 -9.50
CA PHE A 131 -11.51 2.15 -8.26
C PHE A 131 -11.56 3.20 -7.14
N HIS A 132 -12.44 4.20 -7.23
CA HIS A 132 -12.47 5.31 -6.26
C HIS A 132 -12.63 4.81 -4.82
N GLU A 133 -13.57 3.90 -4.57
CA GLU A 133 -13.85 3.39 -3.22
C GLU A 133 -12.64 2.67 -2.62
N GLN A 134 -11.96 1.84 -3.41
CA GLN A 134 -10.76 1.10 -2.99
C GLN A 134 -9.58 2.04 -2.73
N ILE A 135 -9.41 3.08 -3.56
CA ILE A 135 -8.37 4.10 -3.34
C ILE A 135 -8.62 4.86 -2.04
N VAL A 136 -9.89 5.21 -1.75
CA VAL A 136 -10.28 5.85 -0.48
C VAL A 136 -10.04 4.92 0.72
N GLU A 137 -10.32 3.62 0.58
CA GLU A 137 -10.04 2.62 1.61
C GLU A 137 -8.54 2.50 1.87
N PHE A 138 -7.71 2.46 0.83
CA PHE A 138 -6.26 2.44 0.95
C PHE A 138 -5.71 3.71 1.61
N ALA A 139 -6.29 4.87 1.34
CA ALA A 139 -5.93 6.12 2.01
C ALA A 139 -6.29 6.10 3.49
N SER A 140 -7.50 5.65 3.80
CA SER A 140 -8.03 5.58 5.17
C SER A 140 -7.26 4.59 6.04
N SER A 141 -6.75 3.52 5.42
CA SER A 141 -5.93 2.49 6.06
C SER A 141 -4.43 2.83 6.13
N GLY A 142 -4.01 3.97 5.57
CA GLY A 142 -2.61 4.40 5.56
C GLY A 142 -1.70 3.64 4.58
N ILE A 143 -2.27 2.85 3.67
CA ILE A 143 -1.55 2.10 2.64
C ILE A 143 -1.01 3.05 1.56
N ILE A 144 -1.75 4.11 1.25
CA ILE A 144 -1.24 5.24 0.47
C ILE A 144 -1.05 6.47 1.35
N SER A 145 -0.02 7.25 1.05
CA SER A 145 0.28 8.44 1.82
C SER A 145 -0.74 9.55 1.57
N LYS A 146 -0.84 10.49 2.51
CA LYS A 146 -1.66 11.71 2.35
C LYS A 146 -1.34 12.45 1.05
N LYS A 147 -0.06 12.53 0.67
CA LYS A 147 0.36 13.19 -0.57
C LYS A 147 -0.17 12.44 -1.79
N GLU A 148 -0.04 11.12 -1.84
CA GLU A 148 -0.54 10.32 -2.96
C GLU A 148 -2.06 10.41 -3.11
N PHE A 149 -2.79 10.43 -1.99
CA PHE A 149 -4.23 10.63 -2.04
C PHE A 149 -4.61 12.06 -2.47
N SER A 150 -3.86 13.08 -2.03
CA SER A 150 -4.04 14.46 -2.51
C SER A 150 -3.78 14.55 -4.02
N ASP A 151 -2.69 13.96 -4.49
CA ASP A 151 -2.32 13.89 -5.91
C ASP A 151 -3.42 13.22 -6.75
N TYR A 152 -4.02 12.14 -6.23
CA TYR A 152 -5.18 11.48 -6.83
C TYR A 152 -6.41 12.40 -6.94
N LEU A 153 -6.72 13.14 -5.86
CA LEU A 153 -7.85 14.07 -5.85
C LEU A 153 -7.65 15.24 -6.82
N ASP A 154 -6.43 15.80 -6.86
CA ASP A 154 -6.07 16.89 -7.78
C ASP A 154 -6.24 16.46 -9.23
N LEU A 155 -5.76 15.25 -9.59
CA LEU A 155 -5.92 14.72 -10.94
C LEU A 155 -7.40 14.49 -11.27
N ARG A 156 -8.17 13.97 -10.31
CA ARG A 156 -9.62 13.76 -10.48
C ARG A 156 -10.33 15.08 -10.76
N GLU A 157 -10.00 16.13 -10.03
CA GLU A 157 -10.59 17.46 -10.26
C GLU A 157 -10.21 18.01 -11.64
N ALA A 158 -8.93 17.98 -11.98
CA ALA A 158 -8.43 18.48 -13.26
C ALA A 158 -9.06 17.73 -14.45
N PHE A 159 -9.15 16.39 -14.36
CA PHE A 159 -9.80 15.56 -15.36
C PHE A 159 -11.28 15.94 -15.54
N ARG A 160 -12.05 15.98 -14.44
CA ARG A 160 -13.48 16.29 -14.50
C ARG A 160 -13.72 17.68 -15.07
N LYS A 161 -12.90 18.65 -14.69
CA LYS A 161 -12.93 20.01 -15.22
C LYS A 161 -12.71 20.02 -16.74
N HIS A 162 -11.67 19.35 -17.21
CA HIS A 162 -11.34 19.31 -18.63
C HIS A 162 -12.43 18.60 -19.46
N ILE A 163 -12.86 17.40 -19.07
CA ILE A 163 -13.89 16.65 -19.81
C ILE A 163 -15.21 17.41 -19.84
N ASN A 164 -15.62 17.99 -18.71
CA ASN A 164 -16.84 18.80 -18.67
C ASN A 164 -16.76 19.98 -19.64
N ILE A 165 -15.66 20.75 -19.63
CA ILE A 165 -15.49 21.87 -20.55
C ILE A 165 -15.41 21.41 -22.00
N ARG A 166 -14.72 20.30 -22.28
CA ARG A 166 -14.58 19.75 -23.62
C ARG A 166 -15.92 19.33 -24.21
N ILE A 167 -16.81 18.74 -23.40
CA ILE A 167 -18.17 18.38 -23.82
C ILE A 167 -19.06 19.62 -23.96
N MET A 168 -19.07 20.50 -22.95
CA MET A 168 -19.93 21.70 -22.92
C MET A 168 -19.57 22.72 -24.02
N SER A 169 -18.31 22.76 -24.41
CA SER A 169 -17.78 23.70 -25.41
C SER A 169 -17.21 22.95 -26.62
N PHE A 170 -17.88 21.89 -27.07
CA PHE A 170 -17.41 21.05 -28.18
C PHE A 170 -17.22 21.82 -29.50
N ASP A 171 -17.86 22.98 -29.64
CA ASP A 171 -17.80 23.90 -30.78
C ASP A 171 -16.67 24.94 -30.68
N ARG A 172 -15.93 24.97 -29.57
CA ARG A 172 -14.86 25.95 -29.28
C ARG A 172 -13.57 25.25 -28.88
N GLU A 173 -12.42 25.86 -29.19
CA GLU A 173 -11.11 25.26 -28.89
C GLU A 173 -10.32 25.96 -27.77
N GLU A 174 -10.53 27.25 -27.55
CA GLU A 174 -9.71 28.04 -26.61
C GLU A 174 -9.83 27.57 -25.14
N LEU A 175 -11.06 27.40 -24.63
CA LEU A 175 -11.31 26.97 -23.25
C LEU A 175 -10.90 25.50 -23.00
N PRO A 176 -11.20 24.54 -23.91
CA PRO A 176 -10.69 23.18 -23.78
C PRO A 176 -9.16 23.09 -23.77
N ASN A 177 -8.46 23.88 -24.58
CA ASN A 177 -6.99 23.86 -24.64
C ASN A 177 -6.35 24.30 -23.31
N SER A 178 -6.89 25.33 -22.66
CA SER A 178 -6.37 25.77 -21.36
C SER A 178 -6.52 24.71 -20.28
N THR A 179 -7.68 24.07 -20.18
CA THR A 179 -7.94 23.04 -19.15
C THR A 179 -7.24 21.72 -19.44
N LYS A 180 -6.97 21.43 -20.71
CA LYS A 180 -6.13 20.31 -21.12
C LYS A 180 -4.71 20.47 -20.59
N ASN A 181 -4.12 21.66 -20.76
CA ASN A 181 -2.76 21.91 -20.28
C ASN A 181 -2.67 21.76 -18.76
N GLU A 182 -3.65 22.28 -18.02
CA GLU A 182 -3.76 22.08 -16.56
C GLU A 182 -3.86 20.60 -16.17
N PHE A 183 -4.65 19.82 -16.92
CA PHE A 183 -4.71 18.37 -16.74
C PHE A 183 -3.37 17.70 -17.01
N LEU A 184 -2.69 18.03 -18.11
CA LEU A 184 -1.40 17.43 -18.48
C LEU A 184 -0.29 17.78 -17.47
N GLU A 185 -0.22 19.03 -17.03
CA GLU A 185 0.72 19.45 -15.97
C GLU A 185 0.46 18.68 -14.67
N THR A 186 -0.81 18.52 -14.30
CA THR A 186 -1.20 17.73 -13.12
C THR A 186 -0.83 16.26 -13.31
N TYR A 187 -1.14 15.68 -14.47
CA TYR A 187 -0.83 14.30 -14.83
C TYR A 187 0.67 14.01 -14.76
N GLU A 188 1.51 14.85 -15.35
CA GLU A 188 2.97 14.71 -15.31
C GLU A 188 3.51 14.79 -13.88
N ARG A 189 3.00 15.76 -13.11
CA ARG A 189 3.36 15.92 -11.69
C ARG A 189 3.06 14.68 -10.88
N VAL A 190 1.86 14.12 -11.01
CA VAL A 190 1.40 12.97 -10.20
C VAL A 190 1.91 11.63 -10.72
N THR A 191 2.26 11.49 -12.00
CA THR A 191 2.85 10.23 -12.51
C THR A 191 4.36 10.15 -12.29
N SER A 192 5.03 11.29 -12.07
CA SER A 192 6.48 11.34 -11.84
C SER A 192 6.98 10.47 -10.67
N PHE A 193 6.15 10.19 -9.66
CA PHE A 193 6.52 9.31 -8.54
C PHE A 193 6.30 7.83 -8.84
N LEU A 194 5.28 7.47 -9.61
CA LEU A 194 5.02 6.08 -10.04
C LEU A 194 6.20 5.56 -10.88
N ASN A 195 6.71 6.41 -11.77
CA ASN A 195 7.85 6.10 -12.64
C ASN A 195 9.20 5.98 -11.89
N ARG A 196 9.27 6.40 -10.61
CA ARG A 196 10.49 6.26 -9.78
C ARG A 196 10.55 4.93 -9.04
N GLY A 197 9.46 4.17 -8.99
CA GLY A 197 9.37 2.86 -8.32
C GLY A 197 9.84 1.68 -9.18
N GLU A 198 10.11 1.88 -10.46
CA GLU A 198 10.55 0.83 -11.41
C GLU A 198 12.09 0.68 -11.54
N LYS A 199 12.88 1.15 -10.56
CA LYS A 199 14.35 0.99 -10.54
C LYS A 199 14.87 0.20 -9.34
#